data_AF-A0A6J6RUW0-F1
#
_entry.id   AF-A0A6J6RUW0-F1
#
_cell.length_a   1.000
_cell.length_b   1.000
_cell.length_c   1.000
_cell.angle_alpha   90.00
_cell.angle_beta   90.00
_cell.angle_gamma   90.00
#
_symmetry.space_group_name_H-M   'P 1'
#
loop_
_entity.id
_entity.type
_entity.pdbx_description
1 polymer ?
#
loop_
_entity_poly.entity_id
_entity_poly.type
_entity_poly.pdbx_seq_one_letter_code
_entity_poly.pdbx_strand_id
1 'polypeptide(L)'
;MLSEILTFIFFVLIGLEIREGLQRPKDAIVPAFSALGGMLLPALIFILLVPGSRAWAVSMPTDVALAIGALSILGKRVNPAVRLFLLTLAVADDFFSLVVIGIFFREDLHLDSAIYTLGAAAIGFILPLRHRLIAMLSPVATFLIIPVYIFINLLTQLDFSVSTEKISTAIVIARVVGKVLGITLFAYLITRFTKLQLPPALNLSEVVGVGFLAGMGLTVSIVIAEITLHTENELAQVRMGLFFAAIISGLLGLLWLKRFPASL
;
A
#
# COMPACT_ATOMS: atom_id res chain seq x y z
N MET A 1 15.18 12.12 -13.85
CA MET A 1 14.22 13.11 -14.41
C MET A 1 12.79 12.58 -14.59
N LEU A 2 12.50 11.58 -15.44
CA LEU A 2 11.10 11.10 -15.63
C LEU A 2 10.54 10.43 -14.36
N SER A 3 11.32 9.56 -13.71
CA SER A 3 10.96 8.91 -12.44
C SER A 3 10.69 9.92 -11.32
N GLU A 4 11.52 10.95 -11.21
CA GLU A 4 11.35 12.04 -10.24
C GLU A 4 10.03 12.81 -10.43
N ILE A 5 9.67 13.12 -11.68
CA ILE A 5 8.41 13.81 -11.99
C ILE A 5 7.20 12.94 -11.64
N LEU A 6 7.24 11.65 -11.98
CA LEU A 6 6.16 10.71 -11.64
C LEU A 6 6.02 10.57 -10.12
N THR A 7 7.15 10.49 -9.42
CA THR A 7 7.19 10.42 -7.95
C THR A 7 6.62 11.70 -7.33
N PHE A 8 6.98 12.88 -7.85
CA PHE A 8 6.44 14.16 -7.40
C PHE A 8 4.91 14.20 -7.55
N ILE A 9 4.38 13.86 -8.73
CA ILE A 9 2.93 13.83 -8.96
C ILE A 9 2.23 12.85 -8.03
N PHE A 10 2.84 11.68 -7.81
CA PHE A 10 2.33 10.67 -6.90
C PHE A 10 2.23 11.18 -5.44
N PHE A 11 3.25 11.84 -4.92
CA PHE A 11 3.19 12.41 -3.57
C PHE A 11 2.21 13.58 -3.46
N VAL A 12 2.03 14.40 -4.50
CA VAL A 12 0.95 15.40 -4.54
C VAL A 12 -0.43 14.74 -4.40
N LEU A 13 -0.64 13.60 -5.07
CA LEU A 13 -1.90 12.84 -4.97
C LEU A 13 -2.11 12.27 -3.56
N ILE A 14 -1.07 11.68 -2.95
CA ILE A 14 -1.13 11.23 -1.55
C ILE A 14 -1.52 12.39 -0.63
N GLY A 15 -0.91 13.57 -0.80
CA GLY A 15 -1.23 14.76 -0.01
C GLY A 15 -2.71 15.18 -0.11
N LEU A 16 -3.27 15.10 -1.31
CA LEU A 16 -4.70 15.38 -1.56
C LEU A 16 -5.61 14.34 -0.87
N GLU A 17 -5.27 13.05 -0.98
CA GLU A 17 -6.06 11.94 -0.40
C GLU A 17 -6.03 11.95 1.13
N ILE A 18 -4.88 12.21 1.76
CA ILE A 18 -4.76 12.32 3.22
C ILE A 18 -5.72 13.39 3.77
N ARG A 19 -5.77 14.57 3.13
CA ARG A 19 -6.67 15.65 3.58
C ARG A 19 -8.15 15.31 3.43
N GLU A 20 -8.51 14.53 2.41
CA GLU A 20 -9.88 14.07 2.20
C GLU A 20 -10.30 13.01 3.24
N GLY A 21 -9.40 12.08 3.59
CA GLY A 21 -9.63 11.07 4.62
C GLY A 21 -9.97 11.67 6.00
N LEU A 22 -9.45 12.85 6.32
CA LEU A 22 -9.71 13.55 7.59
C LEU A 22 -11.14 14.12 7.72
N GLN A 23 -11.97 14.13 6.66
CA GLN A 23 -13.30 14.74 6.70
C GLN A 23 -14.37 13.88 7.39
N ARG A 24 -14.14 12.56 7.55
CA ARG A 24 -15.07 11.64 8.21
C ARG A 24 -14.36 10.78 9.25
N PRO A 25 -13.93 11.37 10.38
CA PRO A 25 -13.04 10.70 11.32
C PRO A 25 -13.68 9.47 11.97
N LYS A 26 -15.00 9.45 12.22
CA LYS A 26 -15.66 8.31 12.90
C LYS A 26 -15.64 7.02 12.09
N ASP A 27 -15.81 7.11 10.77
CA ASP A 27 -15.84 5.95 9.87
C ASP A 27 -14.41 5.49 9.50
N ALA A 28 -13.41 6.34 9.72
CA ALA A 28 -12.01 6.08 9.40
C ALA A 28 -11.23 5.36 10.52
N ILE A 29 -11.75 5.31 11.75
CA ILE A 29 -11.00 4.74 12.89
C ILE A 29 -10.72 3.25 12.68
N VAL A 30 -11.73 2.46 12.30
CA VAL A 30 -11.56 1.01 12.11
C VAL A 30 -10.60 0.71 10.96
N PRO A 31 -10.74 1.29 9.75
CA PRO A 31 -9.74 1.16 8.70
C PRO A 31 -8.34 1.61 9.13
N ALA A 32 -8.21 2.76 9.80
CA ALA A 32 -6.90 3.26 10.23
C ALA A 32 -6.22 2.31 11.24
N PHE A 33 -6.96 1.77 12.21
CA PHE A 33 -6.40 0.80 13.14
C PHE A 33 -6.05 -0.52 12.44
N SER A 34 -6.84 -0.92 11.45
CA SER A 34 -6.55 -2.09 10.61
C SER A 34 -5.28 -1.86 9.76
N ALA A 35 -5.04 -0.63 9.28
CA ALA A 35 -3.83 -0.26 8.55
C ALA A 35 -2.60 -0.40 9.45
N LEU A 36 -2.66 0.06 10.71
CA LEU A 36 -1.56 -0.13 11.66
C LEU A 36 -1.19 -1.62 11.81
N GLY A 37 -2.17 -2.49 11.99
CA GLY A 37 -1.94 -3.95 11.99
C GLY A 37 -1.33 -4.44 10.67
N GLY A 38 -1.87 -3.94 9.55
CA GLY A 38 -1.39 -4.18 8.20
C GLY A 38 0.02 -3.68 7.91
N MET A 39 0.60 -2.81 8.72
CA MET A 39 2.01 -2.39 8.60
C MET A 39 2.92 -3.12 9.58
N LEU A 40 2.48 -3.22 10.83
CA LEU A 40 3.28 -3.79 11.91
C LEU A 40 3.58 -5.27 11.66
N LEU A 41 2.58 -6.05 11.23
CA LEU A 41 2.74 -7.49 11.08
C LEU A 41 3.63 -7.90 9.89
N PRO A 42 3.48 -7.34 8.67
CA PRO A 42 4.44 -7.58 7.59
C PRO A 42 5.87 -7.24 7.99
N ALA A 43 6.07 -6.07 8.61
CA ALA A 43 7.40 -5.65 9.02
C ALA A 43 8.01 -6.58 10.06
N LEU A 44 7.22 -6.96 11.09
CA LEU A 44 7.69 -7.91 12.10
C LEU A 44 8.04 -9.26 11.48
N ILE A 45 7.19 -9.78 10.59
CA ILE A 45 7.47 -11.05 9.88
C ILE A 45 8.75 -10.92 9.07
N PHE A 46 8.94 -9.83 8.33
CA PHE A 46 10.16 -9.62 7.55
C PHE A 46 11.41 -9.56 8.45
N ILE A 47 11.37 -8.77 9.54
CA ILE A 47 12.50 -8.62 10.48
C ILE A 47 12.89 -9.97 11.08
N LEU A 48 11.91 -10.83 11.39
CA LEU A 48 12.17 -12.17 11.91
C LEU A 48 12.78 -13.11 10.86
N LEU A 49 12.40 -12.97 9.59
CA LEU A 49 12.92 -13.81 8.50
C LEU A 49 14.31 -13.37 8.03
N VAL A 50 14.57 -12.06 8.00
CA VAL A 50 15.85 -11.48 7.56
C VAL A 50 16.33 -10.45 8.58
N PRO A 51 16.85 -10.89 9.74
CA PRO A 51 17.35 -9.99 10.77
C PRO A 51 18.48 -9.11 10.23
N GLY A 52 18.44 -7.81 10.56
CA GLY A 52 19.48 -6.85 10.19
C GLY A 52 19.31 -6.18 8.81
N SER A 53 18.40 -6.65 7.96
CA SER A 53 18.11 -5.97 6.68
C SER A 53 17.15 -4.80 6.88
N ARG A 54 17.44 -3.66 6.25
CA ARG A 54 16.57 -2.47 6.22
C ARG A 54 15.35 -2.63 5.31
N ALA A 55 15.28 -3.69 4.52
CA ALA A 55 14.18 -3.94 3.58
C ALA A 55 12.82 -4.25 4.26
N TRP A 56 12.76 -4.35 5.59
CA TRP A 56 11.49 -4.51 6.31
C TRP A 56 10.48 -3.40 6.00
N ALA A 57 10.96 -2.17 5.80
CA ALA A 57 10.11 -1.02 5.49
C ALA A 57 9.38 -1.18 4.15
N VAL A 58 9.92 -1.97 3.24
CA VAL A 58 9.34 -2.25 1.92
C VAL A 58 8.13 -3.18 2.01
N SER A 59 8.03 -3.99 3.07
CA SER A 59 6.89 -4.89 3.28
C SER A 59 5.63 -4.19 3.80
N MET A 60 5.74 -2.94 4.24
CA MET A 60 4.66 -2.20 4.89
C MET A 60 3.66 -1.56 3.92
N PRO A 61 4.02 -0.87 2.83
CA PRO A 61 3.04 -0.05 2.10
C PRO A 61 2.08 -0.85 1.22
N THR A 62 0.91 -0.28 0.98
CA THR A 62 -0.14 -0.77 0.07
C THR A 62 -0.31 0.18 -1.11
N ASP A 63 -0.54 -0.37 -2.32
CA ASP A 63 -0.83 0.43 -3.52
C ASP A 63 -2.34 0.38 -3.81
N VAL A 64 -3.02 1.51 -3.57
CA VAL A 64 -4.45 1.71 -3.83
C VAL A 64 -4.83 1.38 -5.25
N ALA A 65 -4.05 1.86 -6.22
CA ALA A 65 -4.42 1.81 -7.63
C ALA A 65 -4.45 0.37 -8.13
N LEU A 66 -3.45 -0.43 -7.76
CA LEU A 66 -3.42 -1.86 -8.08
C LEU A 66 -4.54 -2.62 -7.37
N ALA A 67 -4.77 -2.34 -6.09
CA ALA A 67 -5.80 -3.02 -5.32
C ALA A 67 -7.21 -2.71 -5.87
N ILE A 68 -7.50 -1.47 -6.24
CA ILE A 68 -8.77 -1.06 -6.87
C ILE A 68 -8.87 -1.57 -8.30
N GLY A 69 -7.77 -1.56 -9.06
CA GLY A 69 -7.70 -2.15 -10.39
C GLY A 69 -8.09 -3.63 -10.36
N ALA A 70 -7.52 -4.39 -9.44
CA ALA A 70 -7.90 -5.78 -9.20
C ALA A 70 -9.37 -5.90 -8.77
N LEU A 71 -9.82 -5.11 -7.79
CA LEU A 71 -11.21 -5.11 -7.33
C LEU A 71 -12.21 -4.84 -8.47
N SER A 72 -11.82 -4.01 -9.45
CA SER A 72 -12.64 -3.66 -10.61
C SER A 72 -12.85 -4.84 -11.57
N ILE A 73 -11.96 -5.84 -11.57
CA ILE A 73 -12.11 -7.09 -12.35
C ILE A 73 -13.35 -7.88 -11.89
N LEU A 74 -13.68 -7.81 -10.59
CA LEU A 74 -14.88 -8.45 -10.03
C LEU A 74 -16.19 -7.71 -10.38
N GLY A 75 -16.08 -6.51 -10.95
CA GLY A 75 -17.20 -5.73 -11.47
C GLY A 75 -18.22 -5.32 -10.41
N LYS A 76 -19.52 -5.37 -10.77
CA LYS A 76 -20.63 -4.94 -9.90
C LYS A 76 -20.92 -5.88 -8.72
N ARG A 77 -20.20 -7.01 -8.61
CA ARG A 77 -20.42 -8.02 -7.56
C ARG A 77 -19.78 -7.66 -6.23
N VAL A 78 -18.95 -6.61 -6.21
CA VAL A 78 -18.23 -6.18 -5.02
C VAL A 78 -19.06 -5.17 -4.25
N ASN A 79 -19.20 -5.42 -2.94
CA ASN A 79 -19.80 -4.49 -1.99
C ASN A 79 -19.15 -3.09 -2.08
N PRO A 80 -19.94 -2.01 -2.25
CA PRO A 80 -19.41 -0.65 -2.15
C PRO A 80 -18.64 -0.39 -0.85
N ALA A 81 -19.02 -1.04 0.26
CA ALA A 81 -18.34 -0.92 1.54
C ALA A 81 -16.90 -1.47 1.50
N VAL A 82 -16.63 -2.53 0.71
CA VAL A 82 -15.27 -3.08 0.52
C VAL A 82 -14.37 -2.06 -0.18
N ARG A 83 -14.87 -1.41 -1.23
CA ARG A 83 -14.12 -0.37 -1.95
C ARG A 83 -13.81 0.81 -1.02
N LEU A 84 -14.80 1.26 -0.26
CA LEU A 84 -14.62 2.37 0.68
C LEU A 84 -13.61 2.00 1.78
N PHE A 85 -13.73 0.81 2.36
CA PHE A 85 -12.81 0.33 3.38
C PHE A 85 -11.38 0.24 2.86
N LEU A 86 -11.17 -0.33 1.66
CA LEU A 86 -9.86 -0.43 1.02
C LEU A 86 -9.25 0.95 0.75
N LEU A 87 -10.04 1.92 0.25
CA LEU A 87 -9.59 3.29 0.04
C LEU A 87 -9.14 3.94 1.35
N THR A 88 -9.96 3.87 2.39
CA THR A 88 -9.63 4.50 3.69
C THR A 88 -8.44 3.81 4.37
N LEU A 89 -8.37 2.48 4.29
CA LEU A 89 -7.26 1.69 4.81
C LEU A 89 -5.95 2.17 4.19
N ALA A 90 -5.91 2.30 2.86
CA ALA A 90 -4.68 2.58 2.15
C ALA A 90 -4.23 4.04 2.29
N VAL A 91 -5.16 5.01 2.35
CA VAL A 91 -4.80 6.39 2.73
C VAL A 91 -4.17 6.45 4.12
N ALA A 92 -4.70 5.68 5.08
CA ALA A 92 -4.11 5.59 6.41
C ALA A 92 -2.72 4.90 6.39
N ASP A 93 -2.58 3.81 5.64
CA ASP A 93 -1.34 3.07 5.43
C ASP A 93 -0.23 3.96 4.83
N ASP A 94 -0.55 4.78 3.82
CA ASP A 94 0.37 5.72 3.19
C ASP A 94 0.80 6.84 4.16
N PHE A 95 -0.15 7.40 4.91
CA PHE A 95 0.16 8.40 5.94
C PHE A 95 1.11 7.83 7.00
N PHE A 96 0.81 6.64 7.53
CA PHE A 96 1.66 6.01 8.52
C PHE A 96 3.02 5.61 7.94
N SER A 97 3.07 5.18 6.67
CA SER A 97 4.31 4.86 5.97
C SER A 97 5.22 6.09 5.88
N LEU A 98 4.67 7.26 5.53
CA LEU A 98 5.40 8.53 5.54
C LEU A 98 5.98 8.86 6.93
N VAL A 99 5.21 8.65 7.99
CA VAL A 99 5.67 8.86 9.38
C VAL A 99 6.81 7.91 9.72
N VAL A 100 6.68 6.63 9.38
CA VAL A 100 7.73 5.61 9.64
C VAL A 100 9.02 5.96 8.90
N ILE A 101 8.93 6.32 7.61
CA ILE A 101 10.11 6.71 6.81
C ILE A 101 10.79 7.94 7.44
N GLY A 102 10.02 8.96 7.81
CA GLY A 102 10.55 10.20 8.38
C GLY A 102 11.24 10.01 9.75
N ILE A 103 10.84 8.99 10.51
CA ILE A 103 11.44 8.69 11.83
C ILE A 103 12.65 7.75 11.70
N PHE A 104 12.53 6.66 10.94
CA PHE A 104 13.51 5.58 10.93
C PHE A 104 14.59 5.70 9.84
N PHE A 105 14.31 6.40 8.74
CA PHE A 105 15.20 6.51 7.58
C PHE A 105 15.61 7.95 7.29
N ARG A 106 15.62 8.79 8.33
CA ARG A 106 15.94 10.22 8.22
C ARG A 106 17.32 10.49 7.62
N GLU A 107 18.29 9.63 7.89
CA GLU A 107 19.69 9.81 7.44
C GLU A 107 19.87 9.45 5.96
N ASP A 108 19.02 8.58 5.41
CA ASP A 108 19.05 8.16 4.01
C ASP A 108 18.27 9.13 3.09
N LEU A 109 17.52 10.06 3.71
CA LEU A 109 16.83 11.13 3.02
C LEU A 109 17.83 12.24 2.67
N HIS A 110 18.36 12.21 1.44
CA HIS A 110 19.05 13.36 0.88
C HIS A 110 18.11 14.58 0.94
N LEU A 111 18.60 15.70 1.50
CA LEU A 111 17.80 16.92 1.71
C LEU A 111 17.07 17.34 0.44
N ASP A 112 17.71 17.19 -0.71
CA ASP A 112 17.13 17.54 -2.01
C ASP A 112 15.90 16.66 -2.32
N SER A 113 16.03 15.33 -2.28
CA SER A 113 14.94 14.40 -2.59
C SER A 113 13.82 14.42 -1.54
N ALA A 114 14.17 14.65 -0.27
CA ALA A 114 13.23 14.78 0.84
C ALA A 114 12.36 16.04 0.70
N ILE A 115 12.97 17.17 0.33
CA ILE A 115 12.24 18.42 0.05
C ILE A 115 11.30 18.22 -1.15
N TYR A 116 11.74 17.51 -2.19
CA TYR A 116 10.88 17.21 -3.33
C TYR A 116 9.66 16.36 -2.96
N THR A 117 9.84 15.28 -2.20
CA THR A 117 8.75 14.35 -1.85
C THR A 117 7.83 14.90 -0.76
N LEU A 118 8.37 15.45 0.33
CA LEU A 118 7.57 16.08 1.38
C LEU A 118 6.93 17.38 0.89
N GLY A 119 7.62 18.15 0.06
CA GLY A 119 7.08 19.35 -0.57
C GLY A 119 5.92 19.04 -1.50
N ALA A 120 6.04 18.00 -2.34
CA ALA A 120 4.94 17.49 -3.16
C ALA A 120 3.70 17.13 -2.32
N ALA A 121 3.89 16.32 -1.27
CA ALA A 121 2.80 15.93 -0.38
C ALA A 121 2.18 17.14 0.34
N ALA A 122 2.98 18.09 0.81
CA ALA A 122 2.49 19.32 1.43
C ALA A 122 1.71 20.20 0.45
N ILE A 123 2.17 20.33 -0.80
CA ILE A 123 1.44 21.04 -1.86
C ILE A 123 0.08 20.39 -2.10
N GLY A 124 0.06 19.07 -2.28
CA GLY A 124 -1.16 18.29 -2.40
C GLY A 124 -2.12 18.54 -1.24
N PHE A 125 -1.60 18.50 -0.02
CA PHE A 125 -2.39 18.74 1.19
C PHE A 125 -2.98 20.16 1.22
N ILE A 126 -2.25 21.20 0.83
CA ILE A 126 -2.71 22.60 0.98
C ILE A 126 -3.71 23.02 -0.12
N LEU A 127 -3.67 22.39 -1.30
CA LEU A 127 -4.45 22.81 -2.48
C LEU A 127 -5.98 22.93 -2.24
N PRO A 128 -6.61 24.07 -2.61
CA PRO A 128 -8.02 24.34 -2.30
C PRO A 128 -9.01 23.62 -3.25
N LEU A 129 -8.59 23.16 -4.43
CA LEU A 129 -9.44 22.56 -5.48
C LEU A 129 -9.47 21.02 -5.47
N ARG A 130 -9.36 20.41 -4.28
CA ARG A 130 -9.14 18.96 -4.12
C ARG A 130 -10.09 18.06 -4.90
N HIS A 131 -11.42 18.23 -4.80
CA HIS A 131 -12.38 17.33 -5.46
C HIS A 131 -12.24 17.36 -6.98
N ARG A 132 -12.01 18.53 -7.59
CA ARG A 132 -11.81 18.63 -9.04
C ARG A 132 -10.47 18.03 -9.46
N LEU A 133 -9.41 18.31 -8.70
CA LEU A 133 -8.08 17.79 -8.99
C LEU A 133 -8.03 16.27 -8.86
N ILE A 134 -8.59 15.69 -7.79
CA ILE A 134 -8.67 14.25 -7.61
C ILE A 134 -9.51 13.62 -8.74
N ALA A 135 -10.66 14.20 -9.08
CA ALA A 135 -11.49 13.68 -10.18
C ALA A 135 -10.78 13.70 -11.55
N MET A 136 -9.93 14.71 -11.82
CA MET A 136 -9.19 14.80 -13.08
C MET A 136 -7.90 13.96 -13.07
N LEU A 137 -7.18 13.95 -11.95
CA LEU A 137 -5.86 13.33 -11.85
C LEU A 137 -5.94 11.85 -11.47
N SER A 138 -6.91 11.40 -10.68
CA SER A 138 -7.00 10.00 -10.26
C SER A 138 -7.10 9.03 -11.44
N PRO A 139 -7.91 9.26 -12.50
CA PRO A 139 -7.93 8.39 -13.67
C PRO A 139 -6.58 8.38 -14.41
N VAL A 140 -5.98 9.56 -14.62
CA VAL A 140 -4.68 9.67 -15.30
C VAL A 140 -3.59 8.98 -14.48
N ALA A 141 -3.61 9.15 -13.16
CA ALA A 141 -2.68 8.53 -12.24
C ALA A 141 -2.78 7.01 -12.29
N THR A 142 -4.00 6.50 -12.15
CA THR A 142 -4.30 5.06 -12.08
C THR A 142 -4.06 4.35 -13.40
N PHE A 143 -4.44 4.96 -14.53
CA PHE A 143 -4.40 4.30 -15.85
C PHE A 143 -3.18 4.64 -16.71
N LEU A 144 -2.42 5.69 -16.37
CA LEU A 144 -1.25 6.10 -17.15
C LEU A 144 0.02 6.18 -16.29
N ILE A 145 0.03 7.02 -15.25
CA ILE A 145 1.25 7.31 -14.46
C ILE A 145 1.75 6.07 -13.74
N ILE A 146 0.88 5.38 -12.99
CA ILE A 146 1.25 4.22 -12.19
C ILE A 146 1.69 3.04 -13.07
N PRO A 147 0.96 2.65 -14.14
CA PRO A 147 1.42 1.61 -15.05
C PRO A 147 2.77 1.91 -15.70
N VAL A 148 2.99 3.16 -16.14
CA VAL A 148 4.27 3.59 -16.71
C VAL A 148 5.39 3.55 -15.67
N TYR A 149 5.11 4.00 -14.44
CA TYR A 149 6.07 3.96 -13.33
C TYR A 149 6.47 2.51 -13.00
N ILE A 150 5.50 1.60 -12.88
CA ILE A 150 5.76 0.18 -12.61
C ILE A 150 6.55 -0.43 -13.77
N PHE A 151 6.20 -0.11 -15.02
CA PHE A 151 6.93 -0.63 -16.17
C PHE A 151 8.41 -0.24 -16.15
N ILE A 152 8.71 1.03 -15.89
CA ILE A 152 10.08 1.57 -15.93
C ILE A 152 10.92 1.17 -14.71
N ASN A 153 10.33 1.15 -13.52
CA ASN A 153 11.11 0.96 -12.28
C ASN A 153 11.06 -0.48 -11.75
N LEU A 154 10.10 -1.28 -12.20
CA LEU A 154 9.98 -2.69 -11.82
C LEU A 154 10.24 -3.62 -13.01
N LEU A 155 9.41 -3.56 -14.04
CA LEU A 155 9.35 -4.63 -15.06
C LEU A 155 10.61 -4.71 -15.94
N THR A 156 11.27 -3.60 -16.21
CA THR A 156 12.53 -3.56 -16.99
C THR A 156 13.75 -4.02 -16.18
N GLN A 157 13.64 -4.08 -14.86
CA GLN A 157 14.75 -4.34 -13.93
C GLN A 157 14.56 -5.66 -13.15
N LEU A 158 13.67 -6.54 -13.64
CA LEU A 158 13.46 -7.85 -13.04
C LEU A 158 14.64 -8.78 -13.35
N ASP A 159 15.17 -9.41 -12.30
CA ASP A 159 16.18 -10.44 -12.41
C ASP A 159 15.66 -11.73 -11.77
N PHE A 160 15.26 -12.69 -12.60
CA PHE A 160 14.71 -13.96 -12.11
C PHE A 160 15.74 -14.83 -11.38
N SER A 161 17.04 -14.58 -11.51
CA SER A 161 18.07 -15.34 -10.81
C SER A 161 17.99 -15.19 -9.30
N VAL A 162 17.57 -14.01 -8.81
CA VAL A 162 17.46 -13.70 -7.38
C VAL A 162 16.09 -14.03 -6.76
N SER A 163 15.22 -14.73 -7.50
CA SER A 163 13.85 -15.06 -7.06
C SER A 163 13.79 -15.90 -5.78
N THR A 164 14.81 -16.72 -5.54
CA THR A 164 14.85 -17.64 -4.40
C THR A 164 15.69 -17.12 -3.24
N GLU A 165 16.22 -15.90 -3.38
CA GLU A 165 17.01 -15.28 -2.33
C GLU A 165 16.18 -14.90 -1.11
N LYS A 166 16.87 -14.74 0.02
CA LYS A 166 16.23 -14.55 1.33
C LYS A 166 15.33 -13.32 1.38
N ILE A 167 15.77 -12.16 0.85
CA ILE A 167 14.97 -10.93 0.90
C ILE A 167 13.72 -11.08 0.01
N SER A 168 13.87 -11.69 -1.17
CA SER A 168 12.77 -11.88 -2.12
C SER A 168 11.65 -12.74 -1.51
N THR A 169 12.01 -13.92 -1.00
CA THR A 169 11.07 -14.85 -0.38
C THR A 169 10.47 -14.29 0.91
N ALA A 170 11.26 -13.59 1.72
CA ALA A 170 10.78 -12.93 2.93
C ALA A 170 9.75 -11.83 2.63
N ILE A 171 9.95 -11.02 1.58
CA ILE A 171 8.97 -10.00 1.15
C ILE A 171 7.66 -10.67 0.73
N VAL A 172 7.71 -11.75 -0.04
CA VAL A 172 6.50 -12.48 -0.45
C VAL A 172 5.71 -12.95 0.77
N ILE A 173 6.37 -13.61 1.73
CA ILE A 173 5.72 -14.13 2.93
C ILE A 173 5.18 -12.97 3.79
N ALA A 174 6.03 -11.98 4.08
CA ALA A 174 5.70 -10.83 4.90
C ALA A 174 4.49 -10.07 4.35
N ARG A 175 4.45 -9.83 3.03
CA ARG A 175 3.35 -9.09 2.41
C ARG A 175 2.09 -9.93 2.32
N VAL A 176 2.15 -11.13 1.75
CA VAL A 176 0.95 -11.95 1.51
C VAL A 176 0.33 -12.39 2.83
N VAL A 177 1.13 -12.90 3.77
CA VAL A 177 0.61 -13.41 5.05
C VAL A 177 0.42 -12.27 6.04
N GLY A 178 1.41 -11.38 6.16
CA GLY A 178 1.39 -10.32 7.16
C GLY A 178 0.28 -9.30 6.93
N LYS A 179 -0.02 -8.89 5.68
CA LYS A 179 -1.09 -7.91 5.42
C LYS A 179 -2.44 -8.51 5.77
N VAL A 180 -2.70 -9.74 5.35
CA VAL A 180 -3.97 -10.44 5.62
C VAL A 180 -4.18 -10.61 7.11
N LEU A 181 -3.18 -11.17 7.80
CA LEU A 181 -3.27 -11.40 9.25
C LEU A 181 -3.35 -10.08 10.01
N GLY A 182 -2.51 -9.10 9.67
CA GLY A 182 -2.45 -7.79 10.32
C GLY A 182 -3.75 -7.02 10.22
N ILE A 183 -4.25 -6.83 9.00
CA ILE A 183 -5.48 -6.07 8.74
C ILE A 183 -6.67 -6.76 9.40
N THR A 184 -6.81 -8.08 9.21
CA THR A 184 -7.95 -8.83 9.74
C THR A 184 -7.91 -8.90 11.26
N LEU A 185 -6.75 -9.15 11.87
CA LEU A 185 -6.60 -9.24 13.31
C LEU A 185 -6.92 -7.89 13.97
N PHE A 186 -6.37 -6.79 13.46
CA PHE A 186 -6.61 -5.48 14.06
C PHE A 186 -8.05 -5.01 13.85
N ALA A 187 -8.66 -5.29 12.69
CA ALA A 187 -10.09 -5.08 12.46
C ALA A 187 -10.94 -5.87 13.47
N TYR A 188 -10.59 -7.14 13.72
CA TYR A 188 -11.26 -7.97 14.71
C TYR A 188 -11.08 -7.43 16.13
N LEU A 189 -9.85 -7.09 16.54
CA LEU A 189 -9.55 -6.59 17.88
C LEU A 189 -10.29 -5.29 18.18
N ILE A 190 -10.26 -4.31 17.25
CA ILE A 190 -10.92 -3.02 17.51
C ILE A 190 -12.43 -3.18 17.60
N THR A 191 -13.04 -4.01 16.77
CA THR A 191 -14.48 -4.27 16.81
C THR A 191 -14.90 -5.17 17.98
N ARG A 192 -13.99 -5.99 18.51
CA ARG A 192 -14.26 -6.86 19.67
C ARG A 192 -14.15 -6.12 21.00
N PHE A 193 -13.15 -5.26 21.14
CA PHE A 193 -12.82 -4.62 22.42
C PHE A 193 -13.33 -3.18 22.55
N THR A 194 -13.87 -2.59 21.49
CA THR A 194 -14.46 -1.24 21.53
C THR A 194 -15.91 -1.26 21.05
N LYS A 195 -16.61 -0.13 21.17
CA LYS A 195 -17.98 0.03 20.62
C LYS A 195 -18.00 0.33 19.12
N LEU A 196 -16.83 0.39 18.47
CA LEU A 196 -16.72 0.66 17.05
C LEU A 196 -17.15 -0.58 16.26
N GLN A 197 -17.87 -0.35 15.17
CA GLN A 197 -18.32 -1.40 14.28
C GLN A 197 -17.67 -1.22 12.92
N LEU A 198 -17.54 -2.32 12.17
CA LEU A 198 -17.22 -2.23 10.75
C LEU A 198 -18.31 -1.41 10.04
N PRO A 199 -18.00 -0.76 8.91
CA PRO A 199 -18.98 -0.09 8.09
C PRO A 199 -20.21 -0.98 7.86
N PRO A 200 -21.44 -0.43 7.89
CA PRO A 200 -22.65 -1.20 7.62
C PRO A 200 -22.50 -1.96 6.30
N ALA A 201 -22.89 -3.23 6.29
CA ALA A 201 -22.72 -4.19 5.19
C ALA A 201 -21.32 -4.79 4.99
N LEU A 202 -20.28 -4.44 5.78
CA LEU A 202 -18.95 -5.07 5.66
C LEU A 202 -18.76 -6.22 6.67
N ASN A 203 -18.41 -7.40 6.17
CA ASN A 203 -18.11 -8.58 6.99
C ASN A 203 -16.60 -8.82 7.16
N LEU A 204 -16.21 -9.49 8.25
CA LEU A 204 -14.80 -9.83 8.50
C LEU A 204 -14.18 -10.69 7.39
N SER A 205 -14.97 -11.57 6.76
CA SER A 205 -14.54 -12.37 5.60
C SER A 205 -14.18 -11.49 4.40
N GLU A 206 -14.84 -10.35 4.22
CA GLU A 206 -14.50 -9.41 3.16
C GLU A 206 -13.24 -8.61 3.52
N VAL A 207 -13.05 -8.29 4.80
CA VAL A 207 -11.81 -7.68 5.32
C VAL A 207 -10.59 -8.57 5.04
N VAL A 208 -10.73 -9.90 5.13
CA VAL A 208 -9.67 -10.85 4.71
C VAL A 208 -9.34 -10.66 3.23
N GLY A 209 -10.35 -10.54 2.37
CA GLY A 209 -10.17 -10.27 0.94
C GLY A 209 -9.48 -8.93 0.67
N VAL A 210 -9.86 -7.88 1.41
CA VAL A 210 -9.15 -6.59 1.40
C VAL A 210 -7.70 -6.77 1.82
N GLY A 211 -7.43 -7.55 2.87
CA GLY A 211 -6.08 -7.82 3.35
C GLY A 211 -5.18 -8.42 2.28
N PHE A 212 -5.71 -9.34 1.46
CA PHE A 212 -4.98 -9.88 0.31
C PHE A 212 -4.74 -8.80 -0.75
N LEU A 213 -5.76 -8.02 -1.14
CA LEU A 213 -5.56 -6.95 -2.13
C LEU A 213 -4.57 -5.88 -1.64
N ALA A 214 -4.55 -5.59 -0.34
CA ALA A 214 -3.62 -4.65 0.28
C ALA A 214 -2.15 -5.13 0.19
N GLY A 215 -1.91 -6.43 0.06
CA GLY A 215 -0.57 -7.00 -0.17
C GLY A 215 0.03 -6.67 -1.53
N MET A 216 -0.75 -6.14 -2.48
CA MET A 216 -0.32 -5.85 -3.85
C MET A 216 0.58 -4.63 -4.03
N GLY A 217 0.91 -3.90 -2.95
CA GLY A 217 1.75 -2.71 -3.01
C GLY A 217 3.07 -2.89 -3.78
N LEU A 218 3.29 -2.04 -4.77
CA LEU A 218 4.51 -2.00 -5.60
C LEU A 218 5.15 -0.61 -5.57
N THR A 219 4.40 0.44 -5.90
CA THR A 219 4.92 1.80 -6.16
C THR A 219 5.64 2.41 -4.95
N VAL A 220 4.92 2.64 -3.85
CA VAL A 220 5.48 3.18 -2.60
C VAL A 220 6.60 2.28 -2.09
N SER A 221 6.43 0.96 -2.21
CA SER A 221 7.41 -0.03 -1.76
C SER A 221 8.73 0.08 -2.52
N ILE A 222 8.70 0.29 -3.84
CA ILE A 222 9.91 0.53 -4.65
C ILE A 222 10.56 1.85 -4.28
N VAL A 223 9.78 2.92 -4.12
CA VAL A 223 10.33 4.23 -3.69
C VAL A 223 11.05 4.10 -2.34
N ILE A 224 10.45 3.39 -1.37
CA ILE A 224 11.11 3.13 -0.08
C ILE A 224 12.39 2.31 -0.29
N ALA A 225 12.36 1.28 -1.13
CA ALA A 225 13.53 0.45 -1.38
C ALA A 225 14.70 1.29 -1.94
N GLU A 226 14.43 2.16 -2.93
CA GLU A 226 15.43 3.04 -3.55
C GLU A 226 16.01 4.07 -2.57
N ILE A 227 15.23 4.50 -1.57
CA ILE A 227 15.72 5.40 -0.52
C ILE A 227 16.55 4.65 0.53
N THR A 228 16.13 3.44 0.91
CA THR A 228 16.62 2.76 2.11
C THR A 228 17.72 1.73 1.86
N LEU A 229 17.87 1.25 0.62
CA LEU A 229 18.83 0.21 0.25
C LEU A 229 19.93 0.80 -0.64
N HIS A 230 21.17 0.42 -0.36
CA HIS A 230 22.34 0.98 -1.03
C HIS A 230 23.01 0.00 -2.00
N THR A 231 22.56 -1.25 -2.07
CA THR A 231 23.16 -2.29 -2.91
C THR A 231 22.18 -2.74 -4.00
N GLU A 232 22.64 -2.73 -5.26
CA GLU A 232 21.84 -3.18 -6.41
C GLU A 232 21.31 -4.61 -6.27
N ASN A 233 22.08 -5.50 -5.64
CA ASN A 233 21.64 -6.88 -5.38
C ASN A 233 20.44 -6.94 -4.42
N GLU A 234 20.40 -6.10 -3.38
CA GLU A 234 19.25 -6.04 -2.48
C GLU A 234 18.02 -5.46 -3.20
N LEU A 235 18.22 -4.39 -3.98
CA LEU A 235 17.15 -3.79 -4.80
C LEU A 235 16.56 -4.79 -5.80
N ALA A 236 17.39 -5.60 -6.46
CA ALA A 236 16.93 -6.66 -7.36
C ALA A 236 16.08 -7.72 -6.63
N GLN A 237 16.53 -8.18 -5.46
CA GLN A 237 15.76 -9.12 -4.62
C GLN A 237 14.42 -8.53 -4.18
N VAL A 238 14.40 -7.25 -3.80
CA VAL A 238 13.19 -6.53 -3.43
C VAL A 238 12.21 -6.44 -4.58
N ARG A 239 12.67 -6.02 -5.76
CA ARG A 239 11.85 -5.93 -6.97
C ARG A 239 11.21 -7.28 -7.30
N MET A 240 11.98 -8.36 -7.25
CA MET A 240 11.45 -9.71 -7.46
C MET A 240 10.43 -10.11 -6.39
N GLY A 241 10.73 -9.85 -5.12
CA GLY A 241 9.83 -10.19 -4.03
C GLY A 241 8.50 -9.45 -4.13
N LEU A 242 8.55 -8.15 -4.44
CA LEU A 242 7.37 -7.31 -4.67
C LEU A 242 6.55 -7.79 -5.87
N PHE A 243 7.19 -8.14 -6.98
CA PHE A 243 6.53 -8.67 -8.16
C PHE A 243 5.73 -9.96 -7.86
N PHE A 244 6.37 -10.93 -7.22
CA PHE A 244 5.69 -12.18 -6.84
C PHE A 244 4.61 -11.95 -5.78
N ALA A 245 4.87 -11.10 -4.79
CA ALA A 245 3.87 -10.75 -3.78
C ALA A 245 2.62 -10.15 -4.42
N ALA A 246 2.77 -9.22 -5.37
CA ALA A 246 1.64 -8.58 -6.03
C ALA A 246 0.77 -9.57 -6.82
N ILE A 247 1.40 -10.50 -7.54
CA ILE A 247 0.68 -11.55 -8.28
C ILE A 247 -0.06 -12.49 -7.32
N ILE A 248 0.65 -13.04 -6.33
CA ILE A 248 0.08 -14.03 -5.40
C ILE A 248 -1.04 -13.39 -4.58
N SER A 249 -0.80 -12.22 -4.00
CA SER A 249 -1.77 -11.51 -3.16
C SER A 249 -3.00 -11.07 -3.97
N GLY A 250 -2.79 -10.58 -5.20
CA GLY A 250 -3.88 -10.22 -6.10
C GLY A 250 -4.74 -11.41 -6.48
N LEU A 251 -4.14 -12.53 -6.89
CA LEU A 251 -4.88 -13.74 -7.23
C LEU A 251 -5.67 -14.29 -6.04
N LEU A 252 -5.05 -14.38 -4.86
CA LEU A 252 -5.72 -14.85 -3.64
C LEU A 252 -6.88 -13.93 -3.23
N GLY A 253 -6.67 -12.61 -3.30
CA GLY A 253 -7.73 -11.63 -2.99
C GLY A 253 -8.92 -11.74 -3.94
N LEU A 254 -8.66 -11.87 -5.25
CA LEU A 254 -9.71 -12.05 -6.26
C LEU A 254 -10.47 -13.36 -6.06
N LEU A 255 -9.77 -14.48 -5.83
CA LEU A 255 -10.40 -15.78 -5.61
C LEU A 255 -11.23 -15.79 -4.33
N TRP A 256 -10.74 -15.15 -3.26
CA TRP A 256 -11.45 -15.06 -1.99
C TRP A 256 -12.73 -14.22 -2.11
N LEU A 257 -12.62 -13.00 -2.64
CA LEU A 257 -13.78 -12.11 -2.82
C LEU A 257 -14.79 -12.65 -3.85
N LYS A 258 -14.34 -13.46 -4.81
CA LYS A 258 -15.25 -14.19 -5.72
C LYS A 258 -16.04 -15.28 -5.01
N ARG A 259 -15.47 -15.94 -3.99
CA ARG A 259 -16.11 -17.02 -3.22
C ARG A 259 -17.06 -16.49 -2.15
N PHE A 260 -16.77 -15.32 -1.60
CA PHE A 260 -17.63 -14.62 -0.64
C PHE A 260 -18.20 -13.34 -1.27
N PRO A 261 -19.01 -13.44 -2.35
CA PRO A 261 -19.70 -12.29 -2.89
C PRO A 261 -20.66 -11.79 -1.79
N ALA A 262 -20.58 -10.49 -1.53
CA ALA A 262 -21.27 -9.80 -0.45
C ALA A 262 -22.72 -10.28 -0.24
N SER A 263 -23.10 -10.47 1.02
CA SER A 263 -24.51 -10.46 1.42
C SER A 263 -25.12 -9.12 0.99
N LEU A 264 -26.03 -9.16 0.01
CA LEU A 264 -26.88 -8.02 -0.37
C LEU A 264 -27.69 -7.50 0.82
#